data_AF-A0A1A9V235-F1
#
_entry.id   AF-A0A1A9V235-F1
#
_cell.length_a   1.000
_cell.length_b   1.000
_cell.length_c   1.000
_cell.angle_alpha   90.00
_cell.angle_beta   90.00
_cell.angle_gamma   90.00
#
_symmetry.space_group_name_H-M   'P 1'
#
loop_
_entity.id
_entity.type
_entity.pdbx_description
1 polymer ?
#
loop_
_entity_poly.entity_id
_entity_poly.type
_entity_poly.pdbx_seq_one_letter_code
_entity_poly.pdbx_strand_id
1 'polypeptide(L)'
;MVLNSNKMSALNTSKIYHERQTRQLCALHTLNNLFQCKNSFTKEQLDEICTNLNPSVWLNPHRSMLGLGNYDINVIMQALQLRKCEACWFDKRKDPACIDLQAIVGLILNVPSDYKLGFITLPLHRRHWIALREIDGKFYNLDSKLQMPECLGNQEQLFNYLRQQLQTNERELFVIIENGGANDSDTSKKWLKTNKDILTPSSSMNGHVS
;
A
#
# COMPACT_ATOMS: atom_id res chain seq x y z
N MET A 1 -17.84 -31.16 11.91
CA MET A 1 -16.53 -31.23 11.25
C MET A 1 -15.90 -29.85 11.33
N VAL A 2 -15.08 -29.60 12.36
CA VAL A 2 -14.42 -28.30 12.58
C VAL A 2 -13.30 -28.18 11.55
N LEU A 3 -13.44 -27.28 10.57
CA LEU A 3 -12.36 -27.00 9.63
C LEU A 3 -11.21 -26.34 10.40
N ASN A 4 -10.00 -26.87 10.21
CA ASN A 4 -8.78 -26.38 10.82
C ASN A 4 -8.55 -24.89 10.48
N SER A 5 -8.18 -24.06 11.46
CA SER A 5 -8.08 -22.59 11.32
C SER A 5 -7.17 -22.15 10.15
N ASN A 6 -6.12 -22.93 9.86
CA ASN A 6 -5.21 -22.69 8.72
C ASN A 6 -5.85 -22.95 7.35
N LYS A 7 -6.84 -23.85 7.27
CA LYS A 7 -7.57 -24.13 6.04
C LYS A 7 -8.66 -23.07 5.82
N MET A 8 -9.21 -22.51 6.89
CA MET A 8 -10.21 -21.45 6.86
C MET A 8 -9.58 -20.08 6.50
N SER A 9 -8.37 -19.79 6.97
CA SER A 9 -7.60 -18.62 6.51
C SER A 9 -7.20 -18.75 5.03
N ALA A 10 -6.76 -19.92 4.59
CA ALA A 10 -6.43 -20.18 3.18
C ALA A 10 -7.65 -20.18 2.24
N LEU A 11 -8.84 -20.55 2.73
CA LEU A 11 -10.09 -20.42 1.96
C LEU A 11 -10.54 -18.96 1.85
N ASN A 12 -10.33 -18.13 2.89
CA ASN A 12 -10.65 -16.71 2.83
C ASN A 12 -9.68 -15.91 1.94
N THR A 13 -8.41 -16.30 1.84
CA THR A 13 -7.47 -15.66 0.89
C THR A 13 -7.78 -15.96 -0.57
N SER A 14 -8.55 -17.01 -0.89
CA SER A 14 -8.92 -17.35 -2.27
C SER A 14 -9.81 -16.30 -2.96
N LYS A 15 -10.41 -15.39 -2.19
CA LYS A 15 -11.18 -14.25 -2.70
C LYS A 15 -10.39 -12.95 -2.79
N ILE A 16 -9.21 -12.88 -2.17
CA ILE A 16 -8.39 -11.66 -2.15
C ILE A 16 -7.75 -11.51 -3.52
N TYR A 17 -7.95 -10.35 -4.13
CA TYR A 17 -7.31 -10.04 -5.39
C TYR A 17 -5.81 -9.81 -5.17
N HIS A 18 -4.97 -10.57 -5.87
CA HIS A 18 -3.52 -10.46 -5.77
C HIS A 18 -2.83 -10.67 -7.12
N GLU A 19 -2.32 -9.58 -7.68
CA GLU A 19 -1.42 -9.59 -8.82
C GLU A 19 0.02 -9.79 -8.36
N ARG A 20 0.62 -10.82 -8.94
CA ARG A 20 2.05 -11.08 -8.80
C ARG A 20 2.85 -10.27 -9.80
N GLN A 21 4.03 -9.85 -9.36
CA GLN A 21 4.90 -9.00 -10.14
C GLN A 21 5.37 -9.73 -11.39
N THR A 22 5.18 -9.06 -12.52
CA THR A 22 5.85 -9.41 -13.77
C THR A 22 6.83 -8.31 -14.15
N ARG A 23 8.05 -8.69 -14.55
CA ARG A 23 9.11 -7.74 -14.94
C ARG A 23 9.38 -6.70 -13.83
N GLN A 24 9.43 -5.41 -14.15
CA GLN A 24 9.67 -4.34 -13.18
C GLN A 24 8.38 -3.55 -12.88
N LEU A 25 7.21 -4.09 -13.19
CA LEU A 25 5.89 -3.43 -13.05
C LEU A 25 5.37 -3.41 -11.61
N CYS A 26 6.24 -3.30 -10.60
CA CYS A 26 5.82 -3.35 -9.19
C CYS A 26 4.76 -2.28 -8.89
N ALA A 27 4.94 -1.04 -9.34
CA ALA A 27 3.97 0.04 -9.11
C ALA A 27 2.58 -0.26 -9.70
N LEU A 28 2.50 -0.85 -10.90
CA LEU A 28 1.23 -1.27 -11.52
C LEU A 28 0.50 -2.27 -10.63
N HIS A 29 1.22 -3.33 -10.22
CA HIS A 29 0.64 -4.39 -9.41
C HIS A 29 0.31 -3.90 -8.00
N THR A 30 1.12 -3.00 -7.42
CA THR A 30 0.79 -2.32 -6.17
C THR A 30 -0.53 -1.57 -6.26
N LEU A 31 -0.76 -0.80 -7.34
CA LEU A 31 -2.03 -0.10 -7.53
C LEU A 31 -3.19 -1.09 -7.69
N ASN A 32 -3.06 -2.10 -8.54
CA ASN A 32 -4.14 -3.08 -8.76
C ASN A 32 -4.46 -3.90 -7.50
N ASN A 33 -3.44 -4.27 -6.74
CA ASN A 33 -3.58 -4.90 -5.42
C ASN A 33 -4.24 -3.95 -4.43
N LEU A 34 -3.81 -2.69 -4.39
CA LEU A 34 -4.43 -1.68 -3.53
C LEU A 34 -5.91 -1.56 -3.85
N PHE A 35 -6.33 -1.45 -5.11
CA PHE A 35 -7.75 -1.31 -5.46
C PHE A 35 -8.53 -2.63 -5.53
N GLN A 36 -7.87 -3.76 -5.24
CA GLN A 36 -8.48 -5.09 -5.19
C GLN A 36 -9.25 -5.47 -6.47
N CYS A 37 -8.78 -5.00 -7.63
CA CYS A 37 -9.45 -5.27 -8.90
C CYS A 37 -8.45 -5.38 -10.05
N LYS A 38 -8.67 -6.40 -10.88
CA LYS A 38 -7.89 -6.64 -12.09
C LYS A 38 -8.07 -5.52 -13.09
N ASN A 39 -6.96 -5.08 -13.67
CA ASN A 39 -6.94 -3.97 -14.63
C ASN A 39 -7.54 -2.68 -14.06
N SER A 40 -7.47 -2.47 -12.73
CA SER A 40 -7.77 -1.16 -12.14
C SER A 40 -6.91 -0.09 -12.81
N PHE A 41 -5.66 -0.45 -13.11
CA PHE A 41 -4.74 0.24 -13.97
C PHE A 41 -4.12 -0.73 -14.96
N THR A 42 -3.72 -0.21 -16.12
CA THR A 42 -2.95 -0.96 -17.12
C THR A 42 -1.57 -0.36 -17.31
N LYS A 43 -0.65 -1.14 -17.88
CA LYS A 43 0.70 -0.66 -18.21
C LYS A 43 0.64 0.55 -19.15
N GLU A 44 -0.26 0.51 -20.13
CA GLU A 44 -0.45 1.56 -21.13
C GLU A 44 -0.88 2.87 -20.46
N GLN A 45 -1.78 2.80 -19.48
CA GLN A 45 -2.19 3.97 -18.70
C GLN A 45 -1.03 4.56 -17.88
N LEU A 46 -0.21 3.72 -17.23
CA LEU A 46 0.94 4.20 -16.46
C LEU A 46 2.05 4.75 -17.35
N ASP A 47 2.26 4.17 -18.53
CA ASP A 47 3.18 4.69 -19.54
C ASP A 47 2.73 6.06 -20.05
N GLU A 48 1.44 6.24 -20.34
CA GLU A 48 0.87 7.52 -20.76
C GLU A 48 1.05 8.60 -19.68
N ILE A 49 0.76 8.27 -18.42
CA ILE A 49 1.00 9.18 -17.28
C ILE A 49 2.48 9.58 -17.21
N CYS A 50 3.40 8.61 -17.34
CA CYS A 50 4.83 8.85 -17.31
C CYS A 50 5.27 9.80 -18.44
N THR A 51 4.77 9.59 -19.66
CA THR A 51 5.02 10.46 -20.81
C THR A 51 4.49 11.87 -20.59
N ASN A 52 3.28 12.02 -20.03
CA ASN A 52 2.67 13.32 -19.76
C ASN A 52 3.42 14.11 -18.68
N LEU A 53 3.95 13.43 -17.66
CA LEU A 53 4.75 14.05 -16.60
C LEU A 53 6.12 14.51 -17.10
N ASN A 54 6.72 13.82 -18.05
CA ASN A 54 8.03 14.17 -18.57
C ASN A 54 8.15 13.91 -20.09
N PRO A 55 7.60 14.80 -20.94
CA PRO A 55 7.58 14.60 -22.39
C PRO A 55 8.97 14.59 -23.02
N SER A 56 9.98 15.22 -22.40
CA SER A 56 11.36 15.25 -22.90
C SER A 56 12.15 13.96 -22.66
N VAL A 57 11.71 13.11 -21.72
CA VAL A 57 12.38 11.83 -21.38
C VAL A 57 12.09 10.72 -22.41
N TRP A 58 10.96 10.79 -23.12
CA TRP A 58 10.63 9.83 -24.18
C TRP A 58 11.56 9.93 -25.41
N LEU A 59 12.24 11.07 -25.60
CA LEU A 59 13.20 11.25 -26.70
C LEU A 59 14.56 10.60 -26.42
N ASN A 60 14.72 9.83 -25.34
CA ASN A 60 16.01 9.27 -24.93
C ASN A 60 16.02 7.73 -24.90
N PRO A 61 16.50 7.04 -25.96
CA PRO A 61 16.47 5.58 -26.09
C PRO A 61 17.25 4.81 -25.00
N HIS A 62 18.08 5.50 -24.20
CA HIS A 62 19.05 4.89 -23.30
C HIS A 62 18.82 5.13 -21.80
N ARG A 63 17.67 5.67 -21.35
CA ARG A 63 17.32 5.67 -19.92
C ARG A 63 15.88 5.26 -19.66
N SER A 64 15.69 4.13 -18.98
CA SER A 64 14.42 3.49 -18.56
C SER A 64 13.42 3.12 -19.67
N MET A 65 13.70 3.54 -20.91
CA MET A 65 12.96 3.34 -22.16
C MET A 65 13.08 1.92 -22.73
N LEU A 66 12.57 0.94 -21.99
CA LEU A 66 12.15 -0.34 -22.56
C LEU A 66 10.73 -0.75 -22.11
N GLY A 67 9.97 0.17 -21.51
CA GLY A 67 8.64 -0.15 -20.98
C GLY A 67 8.69 -1.30 -19.95
N LEU A 68 9.77 -1.35 -19.16
CA LEU A 68 10.01 -2.45 -18.22
C LEU A 68 9.18 -2.34 -16.93
N GLY A 69 8.65 -1.14 -16.63
CA GLY A 69 7.68 -0.91 -15.56
C GLY A 69 8.18 -0.20 -14.29
N ASN A 70 9.41 0.32 -14.28
CA ASN A 70 10.01 0.95 -13.10
C ASN A 70 9.50 2.39 -12.88
N TYR A 71 8.21 2.52 -12.51
CA TYR A 71 7.56 3.80 -12.28
C TYR A 71 7.92 4.40 -10.91
N ASP A 72 8.07 5.72 -10.87
CA ASP A 72 8.33 6.49 -9.66
C ASP A 72 7.04 6.91 -8.93
N ILE A 73 7.18 7.62 -7.82
CA ILE A 73 6.05 8.09 -7.01
C ILE A 73 5.13 9.06 -7.76
N ASN A 74 5.63 9.88 -8.69
CA ASN A 74 4.81 10.86 -9.39
C ASN A 74 3.80 10.17 -10.31
N VAL A 75 4.22 9.07 -10.96
CA VAL A 75 3.32 8.23 -11.75
C VAL A 75 2.24 7.62 -10.87
N ILE A 76 2.60 7.11 -9.68
CA ILE A 76 1.65 6.56 -8.70
C ILE A 76 0.66 7.65 -8.24
N MET A 77 1.14 8.84 -7.91
CA MET A 77 0.29 9.96 -7.47
C MET A 77 -0.71 10.37 -8.55
N GLN A 78 -0.28 10.51 -9.81
CA GLN A 78 -1.18 10.82 -10.92
C GLN A 78 -2.17 9.69 -11.18
N ALA A 79 -1.75 8.43 -11.09
CA ALA A 79 -2.64 7.29 -11.24
C ALA A 79 -3.74 7.29 -10.15
N LEU A 80 -3.38 7.58 -8.90
CA LEU A 80 -4.34 7.70 -7.79
C LEU A 80 -5.38 8.81 -8.04
N GLN A 81 -4.97 9.95 -8.61
CA GLN A 81 -5.90 11.03 -8.95
C GLN A 81 -6.98 10.59 -9.96
N LEU A 82 -6.65 9.69 -10.91
CA LEU A 82 -7.64 9.11 -11.84
C LEU A 82 -8.71 8.26 -11.13
N ARG A 83 -8.51 7.91 -9.86
CA ARG A 83 -9.46 7.21 -9.00
C ARG A 83 -9.96 8.09 -7.86
N LYS A 84 -9.85 9.42 -7.99
CA LYS A 84 -10.20 10.40 -6.95
C LYS A 84 -9.53 10.06 -5.62
N CYS A 85 -8.29 9.58 -5.65
CA CYS A 85 -7.49 9.31 -4.47
C CYS A 85 -6.24 10.19 -4.47
N GLU A 86 -5.66 10.38 -3.30
CA GLU A 86 -4.39 11.08 -3.13
C GLU A 86 -3.46 10.29 -2.20
N ALA A 87 -2.16 10.49 -2.37
CA ALA A 87 -1.13 9.92 -1.50
C ALA A 87 -0.58 11.01 -0.58
N CYS A 88 -0.74 10.82 0.72
CA CYS A 88 -0.13 11.66 1.74
C CYS A 88 1.17 11.00 2.25
N TRP A 89 2.27 11.74 2.23
CA TRP A 89 3.53 11.25 2.80
C TRP A 89 3.42 11.13 4.32
N PHE A 90 3.70 9.95 4.86
CA PHE A 90 3.70 9.74 6.31
C PHE A 90 5.00 10.24 6.94
N ASP A 91 4.90 11.10 7.96
CA ASP A 91 6.05 11.52 8.75
C ASP A 91 6.48 10.39 9.70
N LYS A 92 7.54 9.66 9.33
CA LYS A 92 8.11 8.54 10.09
C LYS A 92 8.57 8.88 11.52
N ARG A 93 8.65 10.16 11.88
CA ARG A 93 8.91 10.59 13.26
C ARG A 93 7.70 10.40 14.18
N LYS A 94 6.51 10.20 13.61
CA LYS A 94 5.26 9.93 14.34
C LYS A 94 5.03 8.43 14.47
N ASP A 95 4.32 8.04 15.52
CA ASP A 95 3.82 6.66 15.65
C ASP A 95 2.73 6.40 14.59
N PRO A 96 2.83 5.36 13.75
CA PRO A 96 1.78 4.96 12.79
C PRO A 96 0.39 4.78 13.41
N ALA A 97 0.30 4.56 14.73
CA ALA A 97 -0.98 4.48 15.44
C ALA A 97 -1.83 5.76 15.36
N CYS A 98 -1.23 6.91 14.96
CA CYS A 98 -1.95 8.15 14.69
C CYS A 98 -2.77 8.13 13.38
N ILE A 99 -2.58 7.13 12.52
CA ILE A 99 -3.39 6.94 11.31
C ILE A 99 -4.78 6.44 11.73
N ASP A 100 -5.82 7.13 11.28
CA ASP A 100 -7.19 6.63 11.29
C ASP A 100 -7.38 5.68 10.11
N LEU A 101 -7.33 4.37 10.39
CA LEU A 101 -7.43 3.34 9.36
C LEU A 101 -8.81 3.26 8.70
N GLN A 102 -9.86 3.86 9.30
CA GLN A 102 -11.19 3.91 8.70
C GLN A 102 -11.33 5.05 7.68
N ALA A 103 -10.43 6.03 7.72
CA ALA A 103 -10.43 7.18 6.82
C ALA A 103 -9.53 7.00 5.58
N ILE A 104 -8.95 5.81 5.39
CA ILE A 104 -7.98 5.54 4.32
C ILE A 104 -8.47 4.42 3.40
N VAL A 105 -8.05 4.48 2.14
CA VAL A 105 -8.21 3.38 1.17
C VAL A 105 -7.20 2.26 1.47
N GLY A 106 -6.01 2.64 1.92
CA GLY A 106 -4.93 1.74 2.26
C GLY A 106 -3.59 2.48 2.32
N LEU A 107 -2.51 1.72 2.30
CA LEU A 107 -1.16 2.22 2.45
C LEU A 107 -0.28 1.73 1.30
N ILE A 108 0.68 2.56 0.90
CA ILE A 108 1.76 2.16 0.00
C ILE A 108 3.10 2.30 0.72
N LEU A 109 3.87 1.24 0.77
CA LEU A 109 5.25 1.23 1.25
C LEU A 109 6.23 1.25 0.08
N ASN A 110 7.25 2.09 0.21
CA ASN A 110 8.41 2.11 -0.66
C ASN A 110 9.61 1.54 0.09
N VAL A 111 10.16 0.42 -0.39
CA VAL A 111 11.23 -0.29 0.31
C VAL A 111 12.44 -0.52 -0.61
N PRO A 112 13.67 -0.58 -0.07
CA PRO A 112 14.81 -1.03 -0.85
C PRO A 112 14.60 -2.48 -1.29
N SER A 113 15.06 -2.80 -2.51
CA SER A 113 14.88 -4.11 -3.11
C SER A 113 16.14 -4.56 -3.83
N ASP A 114 16.77 -5.60 -3.29
CA ASP A 114 17.91 -6.24 -3.94
C ASP A 114 17.47 -7.19 -5.05
N TYR A 115 18.34 -7.35 -6.06
CA TYR A 115 18.16 -8.33 -7.12
C TYR A 115 19.00 -9.58 -6.81
N LYS A 116 18.36 -10.75 -6.78
CA LYS A 116 19.06 -12.04 -6.64
C LYS A 116 19.28 -12.65 -8.02
N LEU A 117 20.54 -12.75 -8.45
CA LEU A 117 20.93 -13.48 -9.65
C LEU A 117 21.64 -14.78 -9.22
N GLY A 118 20.89 -15.89 -9.20
CA GLY A 118 21.37 -17.16 -8.66
C GLY A 118 21.72 -17.03 -7.17
N PHE A 119 22.97 -17.30 -6.82
CA PHE A 119 23.49 -17.18 -5.45
C PHE A 119 24.05 -15.78 -5.13
N ILE A 120 24.09 -14.87 -6.10
CA ILE A 120 24.67 -13.53 -5.93
C ILE A 120 23.53 -12.52 -5.74
N THR A 121 23.56 -11.82 -4.61
CA THR A 121 22.71 -10.65 -4.38
C THR A 121 23.45 -9.43 -4.93
N LEU A 122 22.93 -8.85 -6.01
CA LEU A 122 23.47 -7.61 -6.57
C LEU A 122 22.80 -6.43 -5.86
N PRO A 123 23.59 -5.53 -5.22
CA PRO A 123 23.07 -4.32 -4.56
C PRO A 123 22.71 -3.25 -5.59
N LEU A 124 21.80 -3.59 -6.51
CA LEU A 124 21.12 -2.61 -7.32
C LEU A 124 20.15 -1.89 -6.38
N HIS A 125 20.45 -0.64 -6.03
CA HIS A 125 19.66 0.21 -5.11
C HIS A 125 18.29 0.55 -5.71
N ARG A 126 17.46 -0.47 -5.95
CA ARG A 126 16.15 -0.35 -6.56
C ARG A 126 15.10 -0.19 -5.48
N ARG A 127 14.02 0.47 -5.87
CA ARG A 127 12.84 0.68 -5.06
C ARG A 127 11.79 -0.36 -5.41
N HIS A 128 11.01 -0.73 -4.42
CA HIS A 128 9.90 -1.65 -4.58
C HIS A 128 8.68 -1.14 -3.85
N TRP A 129 7.55 -1.16 -4.55
CA TRP A 129 6.28 -0.68 -4.06
C TRP A 129 5.46 -1.84 -3.52
N ILE A 130 4.88 -1.67 -2.34
CA ILE A 130 4.07 -2.68 -1.65
C ILE A 130 2.76 -2.03 -1.22
N ALA A 131 1.64 -2.68 -1.49
CA ALA A 131 0.34 -2.23 -1.00
C ALA A 131 0.01 -2.95 0.31
N LEU A 132 -0.49 -2.22 1.29
CA LEU A 132 -1.14 -2.79 2.47
C LEU A 132 -2.59 -2.33 2.48
N ARG A 133 -3.52 -3.27 2.70
CA ARG A 133 -4.95 -2.98 2.67
C ARG A 133 -5.73 -3.80 3.68
N GLU A 134 -6.77 -3.19 4.25
CA GLU A 134 -7.80 -3.89 5.00
C GLU A 134 -8.79 -4.58 4.04
N ILE A 135 -9.01 -5.87 4.26
CA ILE A 135 -9.96 -6.70 3.51
C ILE A 135 -10.66 -7.60 4.53
N ASP A 136 -11.98 -7.54 4.56
CA ASP A 136 -12.82 -8.33 5.48
C ASP A 136 -12.37 -8.23 6.96
N GLY A 137 -12.02 -7.02 7.42
CA GLY A 137 -11.64 -6.75 8.82
C GLY A 137 -10.20 -7.15 9.19
N LYS A 138 -9.36 -7.51 8.21
CA LYS A 138 -7.95 -7.86 8.43
C LYS A 138 -7.04 -7.12 7.46
N PHE A 139 -5.85 -6.80 7.91
CA PHE A 139 -4.82 -6.18 7.10
C PHE A 139 -3.95 -7.22 6.41
N TYR A 140 -3.65 -6.96 5.15
CA TYR A 140 -2.83 -7.81 4.31
C TYR A 140 -1.66 -7.03 3.72
N ASN A 141 -0.51 -7.69 3.69
CA ASN A 141 0.62 -7.33 2.86
C ASN A 141 0.40 -7.94 1.46
N LEU A 142 0.22 -7.07 0.47
CA LEU A 142 -0.05 -7.40 -0.92
C LEU A 142 1.18 -7.15 -1.79
N ASP A 143 2.37 -7.40 -1.26
CA ASP A 143 3.62 -7.38 -2.03
C ASP A 143 3.50 -8.33 -3.23
N SER A 144 3.60 -7.76 -4.42
CA SER A 144 3.50 -8.47 -5.69
C SER A 144 4.61 -9.52 -5.87
N LYS A 145 5.70 -9.50 -5.10
CA LYS A 145 6.72 -10.55 -5.08
C LYS A 145 6.29 -11.80 -4.30
N LEU A 146 5.30 -11.69 -3.40
CA LEU A 146 4.78 -12.84 -2.66
C LEU A 146 3.94 -13.74 -3.56
N GLN A 147 3.98 -15.05 -3.28
CA GLN A 147 3.13 -16.03 -3.98
C GLN A 147 1.65 -15.82 -3.68
N MET A 148 1.33 -15.33 -2.48
CA MET A 148 -0.02 -15.09 -1.99
C MET A 148 -0.02 -13.90 -1.01
N PRO A 149 -1.15 -13.23 -0.78
CA PRO A 149 -1.29 -12.22 0.27
C PRO A 149 -0.85 -12.73 1.63
N GLU A 150 -0.03 -11.95 2.32
CA GLU A 150 0.39 -12.24 3.69
C GLU A 150 -0.57 -11.54 4.66
N CYS A 151 -1.26 -12.31 5.51
CA CYS A 151 -2.15 -11.75 6.52
C CYS A 151 -1.33 -11.17 7.67
N LEU A 152 -1.37 -9.86 7.85
CA LEU A 152 -0.77 -9.17 9.01
C LEU A 152 -1.67 -9.30 10.25
N GLY A 153 -2.98 -9.37 10.05
CA GLY A 153 -3.97 -9.55 11.11
C GLY A 153 -4.75 -8.27 11.42
N ASN A 154 -4.89 -7.91 12.70
CA ASN A 154 -5.68 -6.75 13.14
C ASN A 154 -4.89 -5.42 13.07
N GLN A 155 -5.54 -4.33 13.47
CA GLN A 155 -4.95 -2.99 13.53
C GLN A 155 -3.66 -2.91 14.35
N GLU A 156 -3.61 -3.56 15.53
CA GLU A 156 -2.42 -3.51 16.39
C GLU A 156 -1.23 -4.22 15.73
N GLN A 157 -1.49 -5.36 15.09
CA GLN A 157 -0.49 -6.12 14.35
C GLN A 157 0.03 -5.32 13.14
N LEU A 158 -0.85 -4.61 12.43
CA LEU A 158 -0.44 -3.68 11.36
C LEU A 158 0.48 -2.58 11.90
N PHE A 159 0.12 -1.92 13.00
CA PHE A 159 0.95 -0.84 13.54
C PHE A 159 2.31 -1.35 14.02
N ASN A 160 2.36 -2.53 14.65
CA ASN A 160 3.63 -3.16 15.03
C ASN A 160 4.49 -3.47 13.80
N TYR A 161 3.88 -3.99 12.73
CA TYR A 161 4.56 -4.19 11.45
C TYR A 161 5.11 -2.86 10.89
N LEU A 162 4.29 -1.81 10.81
CA LEU A 162 4.69 -0.49 10.29
C LEU A 162 5.82 0.13 11.11
N ARG A 163 5.75 0.05 12.44
CA ARG A 163 6.83 0.51 13.34
C ARG A 163 8.15 -0.17 13.01
N GLN A 164 8.15 -1.49 12.79
CA GLN A 164 9.35 -2.22 12.38
C GLN A 164 9.84 -1.78 11.00
N GLN A 165 8.94 -1.62 10.02
CA GLN A 165 9.33 -1.20 8.67
C GLN A 165 9.89 0.24 8.66
N LEU A 166 9.42 1.14 9.52
CA LEU A 166 9.82 2.56 9.50
C LEU A 166 11.05 2.90 10.36
N GLN A 167 11.69 1.91 10.97
CA GLN A 167 12.93 2.12 11.74
C GLN A 167 14.10 2.58 10.87
N THR A 168 14.12 2.21 9.58
CA THR A 168 15.21 2.60 8.67
C THR A 168 14.85 3.83 7.85
N ASN A 169 15.84 4.67 7.56
CA ASN A 169 15.63 5.87 6.76
C ASN A 169 15.41 5.60 5.27
N GLU A 170 15.64 4.37 4.83
CA GLU A 170 15.50 3.94 3.45
C GLU A 170 14.06 3.56 3.08
N ARG A 171 13.11 3.64 4.01
CA ARG A 171 11.73 3.23 3.78
C ARG A 171 10.81 4.42 3.91
N GLU A 172 9.81 4.46 3.04
CA GLU A 172 8.82 5.53 2.99
C GLU A 172 7.43 4.92 3.02
N LEU A 173 6.52 5.57 3.73
CA LEU A 173 5.12 5.17 3.84
C LEU A 173 4.24 6.29 3.28
N PHE A 174 3.28 5.90 2.46
CA PHE A 174 2.27 6.77 1.90
C PHE A 174 0.90 6.31 2.37
N VAL A 175 0.12 7.23 2.90
CA VAL A 175 -1.27 7.02 3.30
C VAL A 175 -2.16 7.40 2.13
N ILE A 176 -2.98 6.47 1.65
CA ILE A 176 -3.84 6.70 0.50
C ILE A 176 -5.25 7.01 0.97
N ILE A 177 -5.77 8.17 0.60
CA ILE A 177 -7.12 8.61 0.98
C ILE A 177 -7.96 8.95 -0.24
N GLU A 178 -9.28 8.86 -0.10
CA GLU A 178 -10.22 9.36 -1.10
C GLU A 178 -10.26 10.89 -1.03
N ASN A 179 -10.21 11.53 -2.19
CA ASN A 179 -10.33 12.96 -2.33
C ASN A 179 -11.81 13.35 -2.13
N GLY A 180 -12.10 13.92 -0.96
CA GLY A 180 -13.39 14.53 -0.67
C GLY A 180 -13.53 15.87 -1.40
N GLY A 181 -13.84 15.83 -2.71
CA GLY A 181 -14.31 16.92 -3.56
C GLY A 181 -13.82 18.35 -3.28
N ALA A 182 -12.90 18.85 -4.13
CA ALA A 182 -12.64 20.23 -4.61
C ALA A 182 -12.71 21.48 -3.71
N ASN A 183 -13.15 21.47 -2.45
CA ASN A 183 -13.27 22.68 -1.62
C ASN A 183 -12.61 22.60 -0.23
N ASP A 184 -12.00 21.48 0.14
CA ASP A 184 -11.29 21.38 1.43
C ASP A 184 -9.80 21.65 1.25
N SER A 185 -9.35 22.84 1.65
CA SER A 185 -7.93 23.18 1.78
C SER A 185 -7.23 22.44 2.95
N ASP A 186 -7.94 21.55 3.67
CA ASP A 186 -7.44 20.82 4.86
C ASP A 186 -7.48 19.28 4.71
N THR A 187 -7.54 18.77 3.47
CA THR A 187 -7.51 17.31 3.18
C THR A 187 -6.28 16.61 3.79
N SER A 188 -5.18 17.36 3.94
CA SER A 188 -3.87 16.94 4.45
C SER A 188 -3.89 16.21 5.81
N LYS A 189 -4.97 16.32 6.60
CA LYS A 189 -5.04 15.74 7.95
C LYS A 189 -6.26 14.85 8.21
N LYS A 190 -7.12 14.58 7.22
CA LYS A 190 -8.34 13.78 7.42
C LYS A 190 -8.07 12.34 7.89
N TRP A 191 -6.88 11.82 7.61
CA TRP A 191 -6.44 10.48 8.01
C TRP A 191 -5.76 10.43 9.38
N LEU A 192 -5.62 11.56 10.09
CA LEU A 192 -5.06 11.58 11.44
C LEU A 192 -6.19 11.43 12.46
N LYS A 193 -6.03 10.51 13.41
CA LYS A 193 -6.95 10.41 14.56
C LYS A 193 -7.03 11.74 15.29
N THR A 194 -8.23 12.16 15.63
CA THR A 194 -8.42 13.35 16.44
C THR A 194 -8.26 12.99 17.91
N ASN A 195 -7.85 13.94 18.76
CA ASN A 195 -7.67 13.72 20.21
C ASN A 195 -8.92 13.21 20.95
N LYS A 196 -10.09 13.13 20.30
CA LYS A 196 -11.32 12.54 20.86
C LYS A 196 -11.31 11.01 20.87
N ASP A 197 -10.56 10.36 19.98
CA ASP A 197 -10.58 8.90 19.80
C ASP A 197 -9.66 8.15 20.78
N ILE A 198 -8.89 8.87 21.60
CA ILE A 198 -7.96 8.31 22.59
C ILE A 198 -8.67 8.03 23.93
N LEU A 199 -9.91 8.51 24.11
CA LEU A 199 -10.59 8.55 25.42
C LEU A 199 -11.73 7.55 25.63
N THR A 200 -11.93 6.56 24.76
CA THR A 200 -12.88 5.45 25.06
C THR A 200 -12.14 4.16 25.41
N PRO A 201 -11.82 3.91 26.69
CA PRO A 201 -11.62 2.55 27.16
C PRO A 201 -12.99 1.84 27.22
N SER A 202 -13.10 0.71 26.52
CA SER A 202 -14.26 -0.18 26.58
C SER A 202 -14.52 -0.62 28.02
N SER A 203 -15.50 0.01 28.67
CA SER A 203 -16.01 -0.40 29.97
C SER A 203 -17.31 -1.15 29.72
N SER A 204 -17.24 -2.48 29.66
CA SER A 204 -18.42 -3.33 29.91
C SER A 204 -17.99 -4.48 30.83
N MET A 205 -17.75 -4.13 32.09
CA MET A 205 -17.79 -5.09 33.19
C MET A 205 -19.24 -5.17 33.71
N ASN A 206 -19.74 -6.42 33.70
CA ASN A 206 -20.54 -7.07 34.73
C ASN A 206 -21.77 -6.35 35.30
N GLY A 207 -22.94 -6.90 34.95
CA GLY A 207 -24.18 -6.64 35.68
C GLY A 207 -25.19 -7.77 35.46
N HIS A 208 -24.99 -8.93 36.08
CA HIS A 208 -26.11 -9.77 36.50
C HIS A 208 -25.77 -10.52 37.78
N VAL A 209 -26.23 -9.94 38.89
CA VAL A 209 -26.52 -10.65 40.14
C VAL A 209 -27.99 -10.35 40.42
N SER A 210 -28.78 -11.41 40.51
CA SER A 210 -30.07 -11.63 41.19
C SER A 210 -30.90 -12.60 40.36
#